data_AF-A0A7D5FK16-F1
#
_entry.id   AF-A0A7D5FK16-F1
#
_cell.length_a   1.000
_cell.length_b   1.000
_cell.length_c   1.000
_cell.angle_alpha   90.00
_cell.angle_beta   90.00
_cell.angle_gamma   90.00
#
_symmetry.space_group_name_H-M   'P 1'
#
loop_
_entity.id
_entity.type
_entity.pdbx_description
1 polymer ?
#
loop_
_entity_poly.entity_id
_entity_poly.type
_entity_poly.pdbx_seq_one_letter_code
_entity_poly.pdbx_strand_id
1 'polypeptide(L)'
;MFLLHQYDSFWIFLLVSISIPYLAFSIPGFIAPTREGPEKLTSYESGIEPKGDAWIRFQIRYYMFALVFVVSDVETVFLYPWAVSFRELGLFAFIEVIIFIFILVVGLVYAWRKGASEWCQLPNIRVKVAEREPNPAV
;
A
#
# COMPACT_ATOMS: atom_id res chain seq x y z
N MET A 1 24.57 -25.91 2.28
CA MET A 1 24.10 -27.03 1.45
C MET A 1 22.61 -26.82 1.20
N PHE A 2 22.21 -26.36 0.01
CA PHE A 2 20.81 -26.11 -0.32
C PHE A 2 20.06 -27.45 -0.45
N LEU A 3 19.13 -27.75 0.46
CA LEU A 3 18.20 -28.87 0.31
C LEU A 3 17.00 -28.42 -0.55
N LEU A 4 17.21 -28.37 -1.87
CA LEU A 4 16.16 -27.99 -2.83
C LEU A 4 14.90 -28.87 -2.69
N HIS A 5 15.07 -30.12 -2.27
CA HIS A 5 13.97 -31.07 -2.07
C HIS A 5 12.94 -30.62 -1.02
N GLN A 6 13.32 -29.76 -0.07
CA GLN A 6 12.36 -29.24 0.93
C GLN A 6 11.45 -28.14 0.34
N TYR A 7 11.87 -27.52 -0.78
CA TYR A 7 11.07 -26.53 -1.51
C TYR A 7 10.17 -27.17 -2.58
N ASP A 8 10.29 -28.47 -2.86
CA ASP A 8 9.43 -29.14 -3.84
C ASP A 8 7.95 -29.02 -3.47
N SER A 9 7.62 -29.19 -2.19
CA SER A 9 6.27 -29.00 -1.65
C SER A 9 5.75 -27.57 -1.87
N PHE A 10 6.63 -26.56 -1.77
CA PHE A 10 6.28 -25.17 -2.01
C PHE A 10 5.91 -24.95 -3.49
N TRP A 11 6.71 -25.47 -4.42
CA TRP A 11 6.43 -25.34 -5.85
C TRP A 11 5.15 -26.06 -6.27
N ILE A 12 4.92 -27.28 -5.77
CA ILE A 12 3.69 -28.03 -6.03
C ILE A 12 2.49 -27.26 -5.51
N PHE A 13 2.56 -26.76 -4.27
CA PHE A 13 1.49 -25.97 -3.68
C PHE A 13 1.21 -24.69 -4.46
N LEU A 14 2.25 -23.97 -4.88
CA LEU A 14 2.14 -22.75 -5.69
C LEU A 14 1.43 -23.02 -7.03
N LEU A 15 1.82 -24.09 -7.73
CA LEU A 15 1.21 -24.49 -9.00
C LEU A 15 -0.27 -24.87 -8.83
N VAL A 16 -0.60 -25.63 -7.78
CA VAL A 16 -1.99 -25.99 -7.47
C VAL A 16 -2.79 -24.72 -7.12
N SER A 17 -2.25 -23.84 -6.28
CA SER A 17 -2.91 -22.60 -5.87
C SER A 17 -3.16 -21.62 -7.02
N ILE A 18 -2.30 -21.58 -8.04
CA ILE A 18 -2.50 -20.74 -9.23
C ILE A 18 -3.46 -21.40 -10.23
N SER A 19 -3.39 -22.74 -10.37
CA SER A 19 -4.25 -23.46 -11.31
C SER A 19 -5.73 -23.40 -10.93
N ILE A 20 -6.07 -23.36 -9.64
CA ILE A 20 -7.47 -23.29 -9.18
C ILE A 20 -8.17 -21.99 -9.66
N PRO A 21 -7.68 -20.77 -9.36
CA PRO A 21 -8.25 -19.53 -9.90
C PRO A 21 -8.22 -19.50 -11.43
N TYR A 22 -7.14 -19.96 -12.05
CA TYR A 22 -7.02 -19.97 -13.50
C TYR A 22 -8.12 -20.81 -14.17
N LEU A 23 -8.37 -22.03 -13.66
CA LEU A 23 -9.45 -22.88 -14.14
C LEU A 23 -10.81 -22.26 -13.83
N ALA A 24 -11.01 -21.70 -12.63
CA ALA A 24 -12.25 -21.05 -12.24
C ALA A 24 -12.62 -19.85 -13.14
N PHE A 25 -11.63 -19.07 -13.59
CA PHE A 25 -11.87 -17.98 -14.56
C PHE A 25 -11.99 -18.47 -16.01
N SER A 26 -11.34 -19.58 -16.37
CA SER A 26 -11.39 -20.13 -17.73
C SER A 26 -12.71 -20.82 -18.04
N ILE A 27 -13.28 -21.58 -17.09
CA ILE A 27 -14.51 -22.38 -17.28
C ILE A 27 -15.70 -21.52 -17.76
N PRO A 28 -16.02 -20.36 -17.15
CA PRO A 28 -17.08 -19.48 -17.63
C PRO A 28 -16.85 -18.98 -19.06
N GLY A 29 -15.59 -18.78 -19.47
CA GLY A 29 -15.27 -18.38 -20.84
C GLY A 29 -15.68 -19.41 -21.90
N PHE A 30 -15.76 -20.69 -21.54
CA PHE A 30 -16.18 -21.77 -22.45
C PHE A 30 -17.65 -22.16 -22.32
N ILE A 31 -18.23 -22.08 -21.11
CA ILE A 31 -19.58 -22.60 -20.82
C ILE A 31 -20.64 -21.48 -20.80
N ALA A 32 -20.28 -20.26 -20.41
CA ALA A 32 -21.27 -19.19 -20.23
C ALA A 32 -21.79 -18.69 -21.59
N PRO A 33 -23.10 -18.42 -21.71
CA PRO A 33 -23.66 -17.85 -22.93
C PRO A 33 -23.13 -16.43 -23.15
N THR A 34 -22.29 -16.27 -24.18
CA THR A 34 -21.75 -14.96 -24.56
C THR A 34 -22.84 -14.17 -25.28
N ARG A 35 -23.38 -13.13 -24.61
CA ARG A 35 -24.26 -12.13 -25.23
C ARG A 35 -23.56 -10.78 -25.12
N GLU A 36 -22.78 -10.44 -26.12
CA GLU A 36 -22.08 -9.17 -26.25
C GLU A 36 -23.08 -8.13 -26.77
N GLY A 37 -23.66 -7.37 -25.83
CA GLY A 37 -24.45 -6.18 -26.17
C GLY A 37 -23.56 -4.94 -26.03
N PRO A 38 -23.75 -3.90 -26.86
CA PRO A 38 -22.95 -2.67 -26.77
C PRO A 38 -23.01 -2.04 -25.37
N GLU A 39 -24.14 -2.13 -24.68
CA GLU A 39 -24.33 -1.62 -23.31
C GLU A 39 -23.51 -2.39 -22.25
N LYS A 40 -23.20 -3.68 -22.45
CA LYS A 40 -22.37 -4.45 -21.50
C LYS A 40 -20.89 -4.09 -21.57
N LEU A 41 -20.48 -3.47 -22.68
CA LEU A 41 -19.09 -3.08 -22.95
C LEU A 41 -18.83 -1.61 -22.59
N THR A 42 -19.86 -0.84 -22.21
CA THR A 42 -19.72 0.53 -21.73
C THR A 42 -19.40 0.59 -20.25
N SER A 43 -18.60 1.58 -19.83
CA SER A 43 -18.31 1.82 -18.42
C SER A 43 -19.57 2.11 -17.62
N TYR A 44 -19.64 1.55 -16.42
CA TYR A 44 -20.76 1.76 -15.52
C TYR A 44 -20.75 3.19 -14.95
N GLU A 45 -21.76 3.99 -15.29
CA GLU A 45 -21.95 5.36 -14.79
C GLU A 45 -23.40 5.54 -14.29
N SER A 46 -23.92 4.56 -13.54
CA SER A 46 -25.28 4.62 -12.94
C SER A 46 -26.42 4.97 -13.92
N GLY A 47 -26.30 4.58 -15.20
CA GLY A 47 -27.33 4.74 -16.23
C GLY A 47 -27.19 5.99 -17.11
N ILE A 48 -26.14 6.80 -16.95
CA ILE A 48 -25.80 7.89 -17.88
C ILE A 48 -24.64 7.50 -18.79
N GLU A 49 -24.54 8.14 -19.95
CA GLU A 49 -23.38 7.96 -20.82
C GLU A 49 -22.14 8.59 -20.16
N PRO A 50 -21.01 7.87 -20.07
CA PRO A 50 -19.77 8.43 -19.54
C PRO A 50 -19.33 9.60 -20.42
N LYS A 51 -19.22 10.79 -19.81
CA LYS A 51 -18.82 12.03 -20.49
C LYS A 51 -17.56 12.59 -19.84
N GLY A 52 -16.60 12.97 -20.68
CA GLY A 52 -15.37 13.62 -20.26
C GLY A 52 -14.17 12.70 -20.31
N ASP A 53 -13.04 13.25 -19.90
CA ASP A 53 -11.75 12.58 -19.92
C ASP A 53 -11.53 11.86 -18.57
N ALA A 54 -11.10 10.59 -18.61
CA ALA A 54 -10.90 9.78 -17.40
C ALA A 54 -9.63 10.16 -16.60
N TRP A 55 -8.99 11.27 -16.95
CA TRP A 55 -7.74 11.71 -16.35
C TRP A 55 -7.99 12.42 -15.02
N ILE A 56 -7.90 11.64 -13.95
CA ILE A 56 -7.89 12.16 -12.59
C ILE A 56 -6.45 12.54 -12.21
N ARG A 57 -6.28 13.68 -11.56
CA ARG A 57 -5.01 14.08 -10.97
C ARG A 57 -4.68 13.15 -9.80
N PHE A 58 -3.85 12.16 -10.04
CA PHE A 58 -3.29 11.31 -8.99
C PHE A 58 -2.61 12.20 -7.94
N GLN A 59 -3.01 12.00 -6.70
CA GLN A 59 -2.58 12.83 -5.60
C GLN A 59 -1.22 12.33 -5.11
N ILE A 60 -0.29 13.25 -4.81
CA ILE A 60 1.06 12.91 -4.32
C ILE A 60 1.04 12.08 -3.02
N ARG A 61 -0.10 12.05 -2.31
CA ARG A 61 -0.32 11.29 -1.09
C ARG A 61 0.00 9.80 -1.25
N TYR A 62 -0.40 9.18 -2.36
CA TYR A 62 -0.10 7.76 -2.60
C TYR A 62 1.40 7.48 -2.66
N TYR A 63 2.17 8.41 -3.24
CA TYR A 63 3.62 8.32 -3.32
C TYR A 63 4.28 8.50 -1.94
N MET A 64 3.80 9.43 -1.12
CA MET A 64 4.30 9.62 0.25
C MET A 64 4.12 8.37 1.12
N PHE A 65 2.95 7.74 1.06
CA PHE A 65 2.70 6.46 1.76
C PHE A 65 3.61 5.34 1.25
N ALA A 66 3.76 5.19 -0.07
CA ALA A 66 4.64 4.18 -0.65
C ALA A 66 6.10 4.38 -0.24
N LEU A 67 6.58 5.63 -0.22
CA LEU A 67 7.94 5.95 0.20
C LEU A 67 8.20 5.60 1.66
N VAL A 68 7.30 6.03 2.57
CA VAL A 68 7.42 5.70 4.00
C VAL A 68 7.36 4.19 4.23
N PHE A 69 6.49 3.48 3.49
CA PHE A 69 6.39 2.02 3.56
C PHE A 69 7.69 1.34 3.11
N VAL A 70 8.25 1.70 1.95
CA VAL A 70 9.47 1.08 1.42
C VAL A 70 10.67 1.32 2.33
N VAL A 71 10.81 2.53 2.89
CA VAL A 71 11.89 2.82 3.84
C VAL A 71 11.74 1.95 5.09
N SER A 72 10.53 1.87 5.65
CA SER A 72 10.27 1.04 6.83
C SER A 72 10.43 -0.47 6.55
N ASP A 73 10.09 -0.94 5.35
CA ASP A 73 10.27 -2.34 4.94
C ASP A 73 11.77 -2.72 4.94
N VAL A 74 12.61 -1.88 4.35
CA VAL A 74 14.07 -2.05 4.35
C VAL A 74 14.63 -2.07 5.78
N GLU A 75 14.10 -1.26 6.69
CA GLU A 75 14.50 -1.28 8.10
C GLU A 75 14.21 -2.63 8.75
N THR A 76 13.05 -3.25 8.47
CA THR A 76 12.73 -4.58 9.02
C THR A 76 13.66 -5.66 8.47
N VAL A 77 14.07 -5.56 7.20
CA VAL A 77 15.07 -6.46 6.59
C VAL A 77 16.38 -6.44 7.37
N PHE A 78 16.80 -5.30 7.92
CA PHE A 78 17.97 -5.22 8.79
C PHE A 78 17.75 -5.84 10.18
N LEU A 79 16.52 -5.78 10.71
CA LEU A 79 16.20 -6.38 12.00
C LEU A 79 16.11 -7.92 11.95
N TYR A 80 15.76 -8.51 10.80
CA TYR A 80 15.59 -9.97 10.66
C TYR A 80 16.84 -10.80 11.02
N PRO A 81 18.03 -10.54 10.45
CA PRO A 81 19.23 -11.31 10.77
C PRO A 81 19.59 -11.25 12.27
N TRP A 82 19.47 -10.06 12.87
CA TRP A 82 19.68 -9.88 14.30
C TRP A 82 18.66 -10.68 15.13
N ALA A 83 17.37 -10.63 14.77
CA ALA A 83 16.32 -11.35 15.48
C ALA A 83 16.53 -12.87 15.44
N VAL A 84 16.99 -13.40 14.31
CA VAL A 84 17.29 -14.84 14.15
C VAL A 84 18.53 -15.27 14.96
N SER A 85 19.55 -14.42 15.05
CA SER A 85 20.83 -14.71 15.73
C SER A 85 20.95 -14.13 17.14
N PHE A 86 19.84 -13.63 17.71
CA PHE A 86 19.82 -12.92 18.99
C PHE A 86 20.52 -13.66 20.14
N ARG A 87 20.39 -14.99 20.19
CA ARG A 87 20.97 -15.84 21.25
C ARG A 87 22.49 -15.90 21.21
N GLU A 88 23.11 -15.68 20.06
CA GLU A 88 24.55 -15.82 19.85
C GLU A 88 25.29 -14.48 20.03
N LEU A 89 24.61 -13.36 19.79
CA LEU A 89 25.21 -12.01 19.75
C LEU A 89 25.34 -11.33 21.13
N GLY A 90 24.64 -11.83 22.15
CA GLY A 90 24.73 -11.34 23.52
C GLY A 90 24.17 -9.92 23.76
N LEU A 91 24.46 -9.35 24.94
CA LEU A 91 23.89 -8.06 25.38
C LEU A 91 24.41 -6.84 24.59
N PHE A 92 25.58 -6.94 23.97
CA PHE A 92 26.16 -5.84 23.20
C PHE A 92 25.32 -5.52 21.96
N ALA A 93 25.04 -6.52 21.12
CA ALA A 93 24.20 -6.35 19.94
C ALA A 93 22.75 -5.98 20.29
N PHE A 94 22.27 -6.36 21.48
CA PHE A 94 20.95 -5.93 21.95
C PHE A 94 20.87 -4.41 22.14
N ILE A 95 21.90 -3.80 22.74
CA ILE A 95 21.95 -2.35 22.96
C ILE A 95 22.05 -1.63 21.61
N GLU A 96 22.87 -2.12 20.69
CA GLU A 96 23.00 -1.54 19.34
C GLU A 96 21.66 -1.53 18.60
N VAL A 97 20.90 -2.62 18.68
CA VAL A 97 19.58 -2.68 18.01
C VAL A 97 18.53 -1.83 18.71
N ILE A 98 18.58 -1.67 20.03
CA ILE A 98 17.72 -0.69 20.71
C ILE A 98 18.01 0.72 20.20
N ILE A 99 19.28 1.10 20.08
CA ILE A 99 19.68 2.41 19.56
C ILE A 99 19.23 2.56 18.10
N PHE A 100 19.39 1.51 17.30
CA PHE A 100 18.92 1.49 15.92
C PHE A 100 17.41 1.72 15.83
N ILE A 101 16.60 0.91 16.52
CA ILE A 101 15.13 1.05 16.57
C ILE A 101 14.73 2.45 17.04
N PHE A 102 15.42 3.00 18.05
CA PHE A 102 15.15 4.35 18.52
C PHE A 102 15.32 5.40 17.42
N ILE A 103 16.40 5.31 16.63
CA ILE A 103 16.63 6.21 15.49
C ILE A 103 15.52 6.07 14.45
N LEU A 104 15.09 4.83 14.14
CA LEU A 104 14.00 4.58 13.18
C LEU A 104 12.68 5.18 13.66
N VAL A 105 12.34 4.98 14.93
CA VAL A 105 11.12 5.53 15.54
C VAL A 105 11.15 7.06 15.48
N VAL A 106 12.29 7.69 15.74
CA VAL A 106 12.44 9.15 15.59
C VAL A 106 12.20 9.59 14.14
N GLY A 107 12.76 8.86 13.16
CA GLY A 107 12.51 9.11 11.74
C GLY A 107 11.04 9.00 11.36
N LEU A 108 10.36 7.95 11.83
CA LEU A 108 8.94 7.72 11.60
C LEU A 108 8.07 8.80 12.27
N VAL A 109 8.37 9.17 13.51
CA VAL A 109 7.67 10.24 14.22
C VAL A 109 7.86 11.57 13.48
N TYR A 110 9.05 11.86 12.97
CA TYR A 110 9.29 13.05 12.16
C TYR A 110 8.44 13.06 10.88
N ALA A 111 8.42 11.95 10.14
CA ALA A 111 7.61 11.81 8.93
C ALA A 111 6.11 11.97 9.23
N TRP A 112 5.65 11.40 10.35
CA TRP A 112 4.28 11.54 10.81
C TRP A 112 3.92 12.98 11.16
N ARG A 113 4.79 13.68 11.91
CA ARG A 113 4.60 15.10 12.26
C ARG A 113 4.60 16.02 11.03
N LYS A 114 5.25 15.62 9.95
CA LYS A 114 5.24 16.32 8.65
C LYS A 114 4.02 16.01 7.78
N GLY A 115 3.14 15.10 8.23
CA GLY A 115 1.93 14.73 7.50
C GLY A 115 2.17 13.80 6.32
N ALA A 116 3.32 13.11 6.25
CA ALA A 116 3.62 12.18 5.15
C ALA A 116 2.64 11.00 5.09
N SER A 117 2.03 10.65 6.24
CA SER A 117 1.01 9.60 6.37
C SER A 117 -0.41 10.14 6.64
N GLU A 118 -0.68 11.41 6.37
CA GLU A 118 -2.02 11.97 6.56
C GLU A 118 -2.86 11.85 5.28
N TRP A 119 -4.05 11.25 5.42
CA TRP A 119 -4.98 11.05 4.30
C TRP A 119 -5.80 12.32 3.98
N CYS A 120 -6.20 13.05 5.03
CA CYS A 120 -7.02 14.25 4.94
C CYS A 120 -6.26 15.48 5.45
N GLN A 121 -5.46 16.11 4.58
CA GLN A 121 -5.15 17.51 4.77
C GLN A 121 -6.40 18.31 4.41
N LEU A 122 -7.21 18.63 5.40
CA LEU A 122 -8.24 19.64 5.23
C LEU A 122 -7.53 20.89 4.69
N PRO A 123 -7.91 21.41 3.51
CA PRO A 123 -7.50 22.77 3.17
C PRO A 123 -7.96 23.64 4.35
N ASN A 124 -7.15 24.62 4.73
CA ASN A 124 -7.41 25.48 5.89
C ASN A 124 -8.58 26.46 5.59
N ILE A 125 -9.74 25.91 5.20
CA ILE A 125 -10.95 26.61 4.79
C ILE A 125 -11.43 27.51 5.93
N ARG A 126 -11.24 27.08 7.19
CA ARG A 126 -11.59 27.89 8.36
C ARG A 126 -10.83 29.21 8.44
N VAL A 127 -9.57 29.26 7.98
CA VAL A 127 -8.81 30.52 7.91
C VAL A 127 -9.33 31.40 6.78
N LYS A 128 -9.64 30.83 5.61
CA LYS A 128 -10.15 31.59 4.47
C LYS A 128 -11.57 32.13 4.65
N VAL A 129 -12.41 31.48 5.44
CA VAL A 129 -13.80 31.94 5.67
C VAL A 129 -13.84 33.10 6.66
N ALA A 130 -13.00 33.10 7.71
CA ALA A 130 -12.93 34.19 8.69
C ALA A 130 -12.42 35.52 8.10
N GLU A 131 -11.57 35.48 7.06
CA GLU A 131 -11.15 36.68 6.32
C GLU A 131 -12.17 37.16 5.28
N ARG A 132 -13.14 36.30 4.90
CA ARG A 132 -14.14 36.60 3.87
C ARG A 132 -15.43 37.15 4.44
N GLU A 133 -15.66 37.03 5.74
CA GLU A 133 -16.76 37.74 6.39
C GLU A 133 -16.37 39.22 6.52
N PRO A 134 -17.12 40.14 5.90
CA PRO A 134 -16.88 41.56 6.08
C PRO A 134 -17.10 41.92 7.54
N ASN A 135 -16.12 42.62 8.12
CA ASN A 135 -16.26 43.25 9.43
C ASN A 135 -17.56 44.08 9.43
N PRO A 136 -18.54 43.79 10.31
CA PRO A 136 -19.81 44.52 10.34
C PRO A 136 -19.70 45.97 10.86
N ALA A 137 -18.49 46.53 10.91
CA ALA A 137 -18.19 47.83 11.48
C ALA A 137 -17.52 48.83 10.50
N VAL A 138 -17.81 48.75 9.19
CA VAL A 138 -17.59 49.83 8.22
C VAL A 138 -18.83 50.02 7.36
#